data_AF-A0A6L3GKS1-F1
#
_entry.id   AF-A0A6L3GKS1-F1
#
_cell.length_a   1.000
_cell.length_b   1.000
_cell.length_c   1.000
_cell.angle_alpha   90.00
_cell.angle_beta   90.00
_cell.angle_gamma   90.00
#
_symmetry.space_group_name_H-M   'P 1'
#
loop_
_entity.id
_entity.type
_entity.pdbx_description
1 polymer ?
#
loop_
_entity_poly.entity_id
_entity_poly.type
_entity_poly.pdbx_seq_one_letter_code
_entity_poly.pdbx_strand_id
1 'polypeptide(L)' 'MFKDKVLMITGGTGSFGNAVLKHFLNSDLKEIRIFSRDEK' A
#
# COMPACT_ATOMS: atom_id res chain seq x y z
N MET A 1 7.59 7.48 12.51
CA MET A 1 8.00 8.40 11.41
C MET A 1 6.86 8.56 10.41
N PHE A 2 5.97 7.56 10.28
CA PHE A 2 4.86 7.57 9.33
C PHE A 2 3.48 7.80 9.97
N LYS A 3 3.44 8.06 11.28
CA LYS A 3 2.24 8.51 11.99
C LYS A 3 1.52 9.62 11.22
N ASP A 4 0.22 9.41 11.01
CA ASP A 4 -0.68 10.31 10.28
C ASP A 4 -0.34 10.51 8.78
N LYS A 5 0.57 9.71 8.21
CA LYS A 5 0.87 9.70 6.78
C LYS A 5 0.02 8.70 6.02
N VAL A 6 -0.18 8.99 4.74
CA VAL A 6 -0.91 8.14 3.79
C VAL A 6 0.08 7.66 2.73
N LEU A 7 0.13 6.35 2.49
CA LEU A 7 0.94 5.71 1.45
C LEU A 7 0.04 5.37 0.25
N MET A 8 0.41 5.77 -0.96
CA MET A 8 -0.26 5.36 -2.20
C MET A 8 0.62 4.39 -3.00
N ILE A 9 0.12 3.18 -3.24
CA ILE A 9 0.77 2.15 -4.05
C ILE A 9 0.05 2.07 -5.39
N THR A 10 0.73 2.48 -6.47
CA THR A 10 0.23 2.31 -7.84
C THR A 10 0.63 0.95 -8.40
N GLY A 11 -0.23 0.33 -9.21
CA GLY A 11 -0.02 -1.05 -9.68
C GLY A 11 0.03 -2.07 -8.52
N GLY A 12 -0.62 -1.76 -7.40
CA GLY A 12 -0.46 -2.51 -6.15
C GLY A 12 -1.01 -3.94 -6.15
N THR A 13 -1.76 -4.33 -7.19
CA THR A 13 -2.26 -5.72 -7.36
C THR A 13 -1.20 -6.70 -7.88
N GLY A 14 -0.08 -6.19 -8.40
CA GLY A 14 1.06 -7.02 -8.82
C GLY A 14 1.82 -7.64 -7.64
N SER A 15 2.66 -8.64 -7.91
CA SER A 15 3.47 -9.36 -6.90
C SER A 15 4.29 -8.42 -6.02
N PHE A 16 4.93 -7.41 -6.62
CA PHE A 16 5.72 -6.42 -5.91
C PHE A 16 4.87 -5.52 -5.02
N GLY A 17 3.74 -5.00 -5.54
CA GLY A 17 2.82 -4.17 -4.78
C GLY A 17 2.29 -4.87 -3.52
N ASN A 18 2.00 -6.16 -3.65
CA ASN A 18 1.55 -7.00 -2.55
C ASN A 18 2.67 -7.25 -1.52
N ALA A 19 3.92 -7.40 -1.95
CA ALA A 19 5.07 -7.51 -1.05
C ALA A 19 5.31 -6.21 -0.27
N VAL A 20 5.21 -5.05 -0.94
CA VAL A 20 5.30 -3.72 -0.30
C VAL A 20 4.16 -3.53 0.70
N LEU A 21 2.92 -3.88 0.35
CA LEU A 21 1.79 -3.82 1.27
C LEU A 21 2.04 -4.62 2.55
N LYS A 22 2.51 -5.87 2.43
CA LYS A 22 2.84 -6.74 3.57
C LYS A 22 3.94 -6.16 4.46
N HIS A 23 4.91 -5.45 3.89
CA HIS A 23 5.96 -4.79 4.65
C HIS A 23 5.41 -3.64 5.51
N PHE A 24 4.46 -2.87 4.98
CA PHE A 24 3.92 -1.68 5.66
C PHE A 24 2.65 -1.95 6.50
N LEU A 25 2.11 -3.17 6.45
CA LEU A 25 0.89 -3.58 7.16
C LEU A 25 0.96 -3.35 8.68
N ASN A 26 2.15 -3.44 9.28
CA ASN A 26 2.38 -3.23 10.72
C ASN A 26 3.08 -1.90 11.05
N SER A 27 3.10 -0.95 10.11
CA SER A 27 3.72 0.37 10.31
C SER A 27 2.79 1.36 11.01
N ASP A 28 3.31 2.52 11.42
CA ASP A 28 2.53 3.61 12.02
C ASP A 28 1.74 4.45 10.98
N LEU A 29 1.60 3.96 9.75
CA LEU A 29 0.81 4.63 8.71
C LEU A 29 -0.67 4.73 9.11
N LYS A 30 -1.28 5.86 8.77
CA LYS A 30 -2.72 6.07 8.99
C LYS A 30 -3.56 5.34 7.94
N GLU A 31 -3.08 5.31 6.70
CA GLU A 31 -3.82 4.75 5.57
C GLU A 31 -2.86 4.27 4.47
N ILE A 32 -3.20 3.15 3.83
CA ILE A 32 -2.55 2.66 2.62
C ILE A 32 -3.60 2.59 1.51
N ARG A 33 -3.39 3.30 0.41
CA ARG A 33 -4.25 3.31 -0.77
C ARG A 33 -3.62 2.51 -1.89
N ILE A 34 -4.35 1.53 -2.40
CA ILE A 34 -3.93 0.75 -3.56
C ILE A 34 -4.67 1.28 -4.78
N PHE A 35 -3.91 1.76 -5.77
CA PHE A 35 -4.44 2.20 -7.04
C PHE A 35 -4.01 1.22 -8.13
N SER A 36 -4.98 0.57 -8.78
CA SER A 36 -4.77 -0.35 -9.89
C SER A 36 -5.90 -0.24 -10.89
N ARG A 37 -5.67 -0.72 -12.11
CA ARG A 37 -6.70 -0.88 -13.16
C ARG A 37 -7.34 -2.27 -13.12
N ASP A 38 -6.88 -3.11 -12.20
CA ASP A 38 -7.35 -4.47 -12.03
C ASP A 38 -8.65 -4.41 -11.20
N GLU A 39 -9.79 -4.43 -11.89
CA GLU A 39 -11.15 -4.33 -11.32
C GLU A 39 -11.80 -5.70 -11.07
N LYS A 40 -10.99 -6.78 -11.09
CA LYS A 40 -11.49 -8.15 -10.93
C LYS A 40 -12.26 -8.36 -9.62
#